data_AF-A0A218W242-F1
#
_entry.id   AF-A0A218W242-F1
#
_cell.length_a   1.000
_cell.length_b   1.000
_cell.length_c   1.000
_cell.angle_alpha   90.00
_cell.angle_beta   90.00
_cell.angle_gamma   90.00
#
_symmetry.space_group_name_H-M   'P 1'
#
loop_
_entity.id
_entity.type
_entity.pdbx_description
1 polymer ?
#
loop_
_entity_poly.entity_id
_entity_poly.type
_entity_poly.pdbx_seq_one_letter_code
_entity_poly.pdbx_strand_id
1 'polypeptide(L)'
;MRNHVQTQPSSKIPFRPRKIRRLSSPSKSLPPSAPSIPLIPRAIARPLSSDGEIELSLRHLRSSDHSLVSVIDSLAPPSFESSSPPFISLTKSILYQQLATKAAKTIYGRFLTLCSGGGDGEPLVSPETVLGLSAQQLRQVGVSGRKASYLHDLAGKYRDRVLSDSSILEMDDEALLRVLTTVKGIGVWSVHMFMMFSLHRPDVLPVGDLGVRKGVQLLYNLKELPKAVEMEEVCEKWKPYRSVGSWYMWRLMESKSNKALAPVEKV
;
A
#
# COMPACT_ATOMS: atom_id res chain seq x y z
N MET A 1 32.86 -12.03 -77.72
CA MET A 1 32.09 -13.19 -78.25
C MET A 1 30.98 -13.51 -77.26
N ARG A 2 29.73 -13.63 -77.75
CA ARG A 2 28.49 -13.78 -76.97
C ARG A 2 28.52 -15.05 -76.11
N ASN A 3 27.85 -15.04 -74.94
CA ASN A 3 27.12 -16.21 -74.46
C ASN A 3 26.04 -15.86 -73.41
N HIS A 4 24.99 -16.68 -73.46
CA HIS A 4 23.62 -16.48 -73.00
C HIS A 4 23.39 -16.54 -71.49
N VAL A 5 22.37 -15.78 -71.07
CA VAL A 5 21.63 -15.94 -69.81
C VAL A 5 20.70 -17.15 -69.91
N GLN A 6 20.71 -18.02 -68.89
CA GLN A 6 19.64 -18.99 -68.62
C GLN A 6 19.34 -19.02 -67.11
N THR A 7 18.10 -18.70 -66.77
CA THR A 7 17.50 -18.84 -65.44
C THR A 7 16.77 -20.19 -65.36
N GLN A 8 16.90 -20.90 -64.24
CA GLN A 8 16.23 -22.18 -63.95
C GLN A 8 15.27 -22.03 -62.76
N PRO A 9 14.17 -22.83 -62.68
CA PRO A 9 12.97 -22.48 -61.91
C PRO A 9 12.79 -23.23 -60.58
N SER A 10 11.93 -22.64 -59.74
CA SER A 10 11.51 -23.04 -58.39
C SER A 10 10.59 -24.28 -58.35
N SER A 11 10.87 -25.20 -57.42
CA SER A 11 10.09 -26.41 -57.12
C SER A 11 8.86 -26.12 -56.24
N LYS A 12 7.66 -26.55 -56.68
CA LYS A 12 6.43 -26.63 -55.87
C LYS A 12 5.96 -28.07 -55.75
N ILE A 13 5.76 -28.56 -54.52
CA ILE A 13 5.23 -29.90 -54.19
C ILE A 13 3.69 -29.81 -54.10
N PRO A 14 2.91 -30.80 -54.59
CA PRO A 14 1.45 -30.68 -54.71
C PRO A 14 0.67 -31.12 -53.46
N PHE A 15 -0.40 -30.38 -53.16
CA PHE A 15 -1.40 -30.66 -52.13
C PHE A 15 -2.42 -31.73 -52.58
N ARG A 16 -2.74 -32.70 -51.71
CA ARG A 16 -3.79 -33.72 -51.91
C ARG A 16 -5.03 -33.35 -51.08
N PRO A 17 -6.25 -33.31 -51.64
CA PRO A 17 -7.45 -32.99 -50.86
C PRO A 17 -8.02 -34.24 -50.16
N ARG A 18 -8.36 -34.14 -48.86
CA ARG A 18 -9.14 -35.15 -48.12
C ARG A 18 -10.57 -34.66 -47.90
N LYS A 19 -11.53 -35.55 -48.18
CA LYS A 19 -12.99 -35.39 -48.04
C LYS A 19 -13.40 -34.92 -46.63
N ILE A 20 -14.25 -33.90 -46.59
CA ILE A 20 -14.92 -33.38 -45.38
C ILE A 20 -16.13 -34.27 -45.05
N ARG A 21 -16.14 -34.86 -43.86
CA ARG A 21 -17.27 -35.62 -43.30
C ARG A 21 -18.13 -34.65 -42.48
N ARG A 22 -19.39 -34.43 -42.86
CA ARG A 22 -20.37 -33.65 -42.08
C ARG A 22 -20.61 -34.34 -40.73
N LEU A 23 -20.30 -33.67 -39.63
CA LEU A 23 -20.71 -34.05 -38.28
C LEU A 23 -21.99 -33.29 -37.93
N SER A 24 -23.05 -34.03 -37.63
CA SER A 24 -24.30 -33.54 -37.07
C SER A 24 -24.09 -33.00 -35.65
N SER A 25 -24.64 -31.82 -35.37
CA SER A 25 -24.63 -31.13 -34.08
C SER A 25 -25.49 -31.86 -33.04
N PRO A 26 -24.99 -32.12 -31.83
CA PRO A 26 -25.85 -32.44 -30.69
C PRO A 26 -26.29 -31.14 -30.00
N SER A 27 -27.60 -30.97 -29.88
CA SER A 27 -28.25 -30.00 -28.99
C SER A 27 -27.77 -30.24 -27.55
N LYS A 28 -27.00 -29.30 -26.98
CA LYS A 28 -26.67 -29.28 -25.55
C LYS A 28 -27.59 -28.27 -24.87
N SER A 29 -28.58 -28.78 -24.17
CA SER A 29 -29.33 -28.05 -23.15
C SER A 29 -28.36 -27.47 -22.11
N LEU A 30 -28.48 -26.17 -21.84
CA LEU A 30 -27.75 -25.50 -20.76
C LEU A 30 -28.09 -26.17 -19.41
N PRO A 31 -27.10 -26.36 -18.51
CA PRO A 31 -27.39 -26.78 -17.15
C PRO A 31 -28.15 -25.66 -16.42
N PRO A 32 -29.01 -25.99 -15.43
CA PRO A 32 -29.71 -24.98 -14.66
C PRO A 32 -28.68 -24.09 -13.94
N SER A 33 -28.88 -22.78 -14.06
CA SER A 33 -28.10 -21.77 -13.35
C SER A 33 -28.06 -22.09 -11.86
N ALA A 34 -26.86 -22.21 -11.30
CA ALA A 34 -26.68 -22.28 -9.85
C ALA A 34 -27.40 -21.08 -9.21
N PRO A 35 -28.04 -21.26 -8.04
CA PRO A 35 -28.67 -20.15 -7.35
C PRO A 35 -27.61 -19.08 -7.08
N SER A 36 -27.81 -17.90 -7.66
CA SER A 36 -27.03 -16.72 -7.35
C SER A 36 -27.17 -16.45 -5.86
N ILE A 37 -26.10 -16.75 -5.11
CA ILE A 37 -25.96 -16.32 -3.72
C ILE A 37 -26.12 -14.80 -3.77
N PRO A 38 -27.10 -14.20 -3.06
CA PRO A 38 -27.18 -12.76 -3.00
C PRO A 38 -25.86 -12.25 -2.43
N LEU A 39 -25.12 -11.44 -3.21
CA LEU A 39 -24.05 -10.62 -2.66
C LEU A 39 -24.72 -9.73 -1.61
N ILE A 40 -24.66 -10.14 -0.36
CA ILE A 40 -24.90 -9.25 0.76
C ILE A 40 -23.95 -8.09 0.51
N PRO A 41 -24.42 -6.83 0.43
CA PRO A 41 -23.52 -5.70 0.32
C PRO A 41 -22.58 -5.78 1.52
N ARG A 42 -21.30 -6.13 1.29
CA ARG A 42 -20.25 -5.94 2.30
C ARG A 42 -20.36 -4.47 2.65
N ALA A 43 -20.84 -4.15 3.85
CA ALA A 43 -20.89 -2.79 4.33
C ALA A 43 -19.48 -2.21 4.09
N ILE A 44 -19.39 -1.17 3.26
CA ILE A 44 -18.12 -0.54 2.94
C ILE A 44 -17.65 0.08 4.27
N ALA A 45 -16.63 -0.51 4.88
CA ALA A 45 -16.07 0.00 6.12
C ALA A 45 -15.66 1.46 5.92
N ARG A 46 -16.01 2.31 6.89
CA ARG A 46 -15.70 3.74 6.83
C ARG A 46 -14.22 3.96 7.19
N PRO A 47 -13.65 5.14 6.95
CA PRO A 47 -12.32 5.46 7.45
C PRO A 47 -12.24 5.20 8.96
N LEU A 48 -11.14 4.63 9.44
CA LEU A 48 -10.96 4.23 10.85
C LEU A 48 -11.04 5.39 11.84
N SER A 49 -10.87 6.64 11.38
CA SER A 49 -11.11 7.86 12.17
C SER A 49 -12.59 8.24 12.30
N SER A 50 -13.51 7.50 11.67
CA SER A 50 -14.94 7.74 11.80
C SER A 50 -15.44 7.25 13.17
N ASP A 51 -16.39 7.98 13.75
CA ASP A 51 -16.96 7.65 15.06
C ASP A 51 -17.48 6.20 15.11
N GLY A 52 -17.00 5.46 16.11
CA GLY A 52 -17.35 4.07 16.37
C GLY A 52 -16.70 3.03 15.45
N GLU A 53 -15.95 3.44 14.41
CA GLU A 53 -15.40 2.50 13.43
C GLU A 53 -14.31 1.59 14.03
N ILE A 54 -13.51 2.12 14.96
CA ILE A 54 -12.55 1.30 15.72
C ILE A 54 -13.27 0.24 16.53
N GLU A 55 -14.31 0.60 17.28
CA GLU A 55 -15.06 -0.36 18.09
C GLU A 55 -15.71 -1.45 17.22
N LEU A 56 -16.27 -1.08 16.06
CA LEU A 56 -16.77 -2.02 15.07
C LEU A 56 -15.67 -2.97 14.57
N SER A 57 -14.49 -2.43 14.26
CA SER A 57 -13.35 -3.23 13.80
C SER A 57 -12.89 -4.24 14.84
N LEU A 58 -12.79 -3.84 16.11
CA LEU A 58 -12.35 -4.71 17.19
C LEU A 58 -13.36 -5.82 17.46
N ARG A 59 -14.66 -5.51 17.44
CA ARG A 59 -15.72 -6.51 17.56
C ARG A 59 -15.68 -7.51 16.41
N HIS A 60 -15.50 -7.04 15.19
CA HIS A 60 -15.37 -7.88 14.00
C HIS A 60 -14.16 -8.81 14.10
N LEU A 61 -12.98 -8.29 14.46
CA LEU A 61 -11.77 -9.10 14.56
C LEU A 61 -11.87 -10.16 15.66
N ARG A 62 -12.47 -9.84 16.81
CA ARG A 62 -12.72 -10.82 17.88
C ARG A 62 -13.65 -11.95 17.44
N SER A 63 -14.68 -11.65 16.64
CA SER A 63 -15.67 -12.65 16.20
C SER A 63 -15.20 -13.47 15.01
N SER A 64 -14.46 -12.87 14.08
CA SER A 64 -13.98 -13.51 12.86
C SER A 64 -12.69 -14.31 13.05
N ASP A 65 -11.89 -13.99 14.07
CA ASP A 65 -10.62 -14.64 14.34
C ASP A 65 -10.31 -14.77 15.84
N HIS A 66 -10.63 -15.93 16.41
CA HIS A 66 -10.38 -16.21 17.82
C HIS A 66 -8.90 -16.09 18.23
N SER A 67 -7.95 -16.28 17.30
CA SER A 67 -6.52 -16.09 17.59
C SER A 67 -6.19 -14.65 17.99
N LEU A 68 -6.94 -13.66 17.51
CA LEU A 68 -6.74 -12.25 17.82
C LEU A 68 -7.29 -11.82 19.19
N VAL A 69 -8.22 -12.58 19.79
CA VAL A 69 -8.91 -12.17 21.03
C VAL A 69 -7.90 -11.86 22.14
N SER A 70 -6.97 -12.78 22.42
CA SER A 70 -5.97 -12.57 23.47
C SER A 70 -5.04 -11.39 23.17
N VAL A 71 -4.70 -11.16 21.89
CA VAL A 71 -3.84 -10.04 21.48
C VAL A 71 -4.57 -8.71 21.66
N ILE A 72 -5.83 -8.63 21.25
CA ILE A 72 -6.67 -7.44 21.37
C ILE A 72 -6.93 -7.10 22.84
N ASP A 73 -7.22 -8.10 23.68
CA ASP A 73 -7.55 -7.87 25.09
C ASP A 73 -6.32 -7.52 25.94
N SER A 74 -5.11 -7.88 25.49
CA SER A 74 -3.86 -7.61 26.21
C SER A 74 -3.18 -6.30 25.81
N LEU A 75 -3.63 -5.65 24.74
CA LEU A 75 -2.94 -4.49 24.14
C LEU A 75 -3.93 -3.35 23.93
N ALA A 76 -3.46 -2.12 24.12
CA ALA A 76 -4.28 -0.93 23.90
C ALA A 76 -4.83 -0.90 22.46
N PRO A 77 -6.05 -0.38 22.24
CA PRO A 77 -6.60 -0.22 20.90
C PRO A 77 -5.82 0.85 20.10
N PRO A 78 -5.86 0.78 18.75
CA PRO A 78 -5.27 1.82 17.93
C PRO A 78 -6.05 3.14 18.05
N SER A 79 -5.33 4.25 17.87
CA SER A 79 -5.91 5.58 17.65
C SER A 79 -5.55 6.05 16.24
N PHE A 80 -6.54 6.46 15.47
CA PHE A 80 -6.40 7.07 14.15
C PHE A 80 -7.01 8.48 14.22
N GLU A 81 -6.16 9.46 14.54
CA GLU A 81 -6.54 10.86 14.70
C GLU A 81 -6.61 11.59 13.35
N SER A 82 -7.10 12.84 13.33
CA SER A 82 -7.27 13.64 12.11
C SER A 82 -6.06 13.60 11.15
N SER A 83 -6.33 13.40 9.87
CA SER A 83 -5.31 13.38 8.81
C SER A 83 -4.96 14.78 8.32
N SER A 84 -3.67 15.05 8.11
CA SER A 84 -3.24 16.19 7.30
C SER A 84 -3.57 15.96 5.81
N PRO A 85 -3.73 17.03 5.01
CA PRO A 85 -3.95 16.91 3.58
C PRO A 85 -2.92 15.97 2.90
N PRO A 86 -3.32 15.18 1.89
CA PRO A 86 -2.45 14.19 1.24
C PRO A 86 -1.06 14.69 0.85
N PHE A 87 -0.94 15.89 0.26
CA PHE A 87 0.35 16.45 -0.15
C PHE A 87 1.32 16.60 1.04
N ILE A 88 0.82 17.14 2.15
CA ILE A 88 1.60 17.36 3.38
C ILE A 88 2.00 16.01 4.00
N SER A 89 1.06 15.06 4.05
CA SER A 89 1.28 13.72 4.59
C SER A 89 2.35 12.95 3.78
N LEU A 90 2.28 12.99 2.44
CA LEU A 90 3.27 12.37 1.56
C LEU A 90 4.64 13.04 1.66
N THR A 91 4.68 14.38 1.72
CA THR A 91 5.91 15.16 1.94
C THR A 91 6.59 14.76 3.26
N LYS A 92 5.82 14.70 4.35
CA LYS A 92 6.31 14.27 5.66
C LYS A 92 6.80 12.82 5.61
N SER A 93 6.09 11.92 4.93
CA SER A 93 6.49 10.53 4.74
C SER A 93 7.88 10.43 4.09
N ILE A 94 8.11 11.12 2.97
CA ILE A 94 9.42 11.18 2.29
C ILE A 94 10.52 11.66 3.25
N LEU A 95 10.25 12.71 4.02
CA LEU A 95 11.22 13.30 4.95
C LEU A 95 11.58 12.35 6.09
N TYR A 96 10.65 11.53 6.56
CA TYR A 96 10.85 10.60 7.69
C TYR A 96 11.57 9.30 7.32
N GLN A 97 11.65 8.94 6.04
CA GLN A 97 12.28 7.68 5.59
C GLN A 97 13.72 7.50 6.13
N GLN A 98 14.05 6.29 6.59
CA GLN A 98 15.40 5.88 7.00
C GLN A 98 16.05 6.78 8.07
N LEU A 99 15.24 7.33 9.00
CA LEU A 99 15.72 8.16 10.10
C LEU A 99 15.13 7.71 11.43
N ALA A 100 15.88 7.92 12.50
CA ALA A 100 15.32 7.88 13.84
C ALA A 100 14.27 9.00 14.01
N THR A 101 13.19 8.73 14.74
CA THR A 101 12.05 9.64 14.91
C THR A 101 12.45 11.04 15.35
N LYS A 102 13.43 11.17 16.26
CA LYS A 102 13.93 12.47 16.74
C LYS A 102 14.58 13.28 15.62
N ALA A 103 15.42 12.65 14.80
CA ALA A 103 16.09 13.30 13.68
C ALA A 103 15.09 13.72 12.59
N ALA A 104 14.13 12.84 12.26
CA ALA A 104 13.07 13.15 11.31
C ALA A 104 12.22 14.34 11.76
N LYS A 105 11.81 14.38 13.04
CA LYS A 105 11.09 15.52 13.62
C LYS A 105 11.87 16.83 13.50
N THR A 106 13.17 16.81 13.81
CA THR A 106 14.02 18.00 13.68
C THR A 106 14.11 18.50 12.24
N ILE A 107 14.34 17.60 11.27
CA ILE A 107 14.42 17.96 9.85
C ILE A 107 13.07 18.50 9.36
N TYR A 108 11.97 17.85 9.74
CA TYR A 108 10.63 18.29 9.36
C TYR A 108 10.30 19.67 9.92
N GLY A 109 10.59 19.95 11.19
CA GLY A 109 10.40 21.28 11.77
C GLY A 109 11.17 22.38 11.02
N ARG A 110 12.44 22.14 10.68
CA ARG A 110 13.24 23.09 9.89
C ARG A 110 12.71 23.26 8.47
N PHE A 111 12.21 22.19 7.85
CA PHE A 111 11.55 22.25 6.55
C PHE A 111 10.28 23.09 6.58
N LEU A 112 9.45 22.98 7.63
CA LEU A 112 8.27 23.82 7.81
C LEU A 112 8.64 25.30 7.90
N THR A 113 9.62 25.65 8.74
CA THR A 113 10.12 27.04 8.85
C THR A 113 10.65 27.58 7.51
N LEU A 114 11.32 26.73 6.73
CA LEU A 114 11.81 27.08 5.40
C LEU A 114 10.65 27.35 4.43
N CYS A 115 9.55 26.59 4.51
CA CYS A 115 8.35 26.80 3.69
C CYS A 115 7.58 28.08 4.07
N SER A 116 7.64 28.52 5.33
CA SER A 116 7.05 29.79 5.79
C SER A 116 7.86 31.05 5.40
N GLY A 117 8.99 30.90 4.69
CA GLY A 117 9.87 32.04 4.37
C GLY A 117 10.57 32.64 5.60
N GLY A 118 10.62 31.92 6.73
CA GLY A 118 11.27 32.38 7.97
C GLY A 118 10.45 33.34 8.84
N GLY A 119 9.18 33.60 8.53
CA GLY A 119 8.27 34.38 9.38
C GLY A 119 7.44 33.54 10.34
N ASP A 120 6.75 34.20 11.28
CA ASP A 120 5.87 33.58 12.30
C ASP A 120 4.50 33.13 11.76
N GLY A 121 4.35 33.02 10.43
CA GLY A 121 3.11 32.60 9.79
C GLY A 121 2.92 31.08 9.78
N GLU A 122 1.66 30.65 9.63
CA GLU A 122 1.30 29.23 9.49
C GLU A 122 2.10 28.59 8.33
N PRO A 123 2.70 27.39 8.53
CA PRO A 123 3.48 26.72 7.49
C PRO A 123 2.69 26.46 6.22
N LEU A 124 3.05 27.15 5.14
CA LEU A 124 2.44 26.95 3.82
C LEU A 124 3.21 25.90 3.00
N VAL A 125 3.01 24.62 3.34
CA VAL A 125 3.55 23.51 2.56
C VAL A 125 2.63 23.23 1.37
N SER A 126 2.90 23.91 0.25
CA SER A 126 2.22 23.67 -1.03
C SER A 126 3.19 23.13 -2.11
N PRO A 127 2.68 22.54 -3.20
CA PRO A 127 3.49 22.12 -4.33
C PRO A 127 4.39 23.25 -4.88
N GLU A 128 3.84 24.45 -5.01
CA GLU A 128 4.52 25.64 -5.52
C GLU A 128 5.66 26.06 -4.58
N THR A 129 5.41 26.10 -3.27
CA THR A 129 6.44 26.40 -2.27
C THR A 129 7.59 25.39 -2.36
N VAL A 130 7.27 24.09 -2.43
CA VAL A 130 8.30 23.03 -2.51
C VAL A 130 9.12 23.14 -3.81
N LEU A 131 8.47 23.43 -4.94
CA LEU A 131 9.16 23.64 -6.22
C LEU A 131 10.04 24.90 -6.24
N GLY A 132 9.69 25.93 -5.46
CA GLY A 132 10.50 27.13 -5.30
C GLY A 132 11.79 26.94 -4.48
N LEU A 133 11.88 25.86 -3.70
CA LEU A 133 13.07 25.57 -2.88
C LEU A 133 14.16 24.90 -3.70
N SER A 134 15.36 25.49 -3.68
CA SER A 134 16.55 24.88 -4.27
C SER A 134 17.03 23.66 -3.47
N ALA A 135 17.76 22.76 -4.14
CA ALA A 135 18.40 21.63 -3.48
C ALA A 135 19.37 22.07 -2.36
N GLN A 136 20.00 23.24 -2.50
CA GLN A 136 20.87 23.81 -1.48
C GLN A 136 20.11 24.23 -0.22
N GLN A 137 18.97 24.92 -0.36
CA GLN A 137 18.12 25.30 0.77
C GLN A 137 17.58 24.07 1.51
N LEU A 138 17.12 23.06 0.76
CA LEU A 138 16.68 21.78 1.34
C LEU A 138 17.81 21.08 2.10
N ARG A 139 19.04 21.10 1.56
CA ARG A 139 20.22 20.51 2.23
C ARG A 139 20.56 21.22 3.54
N GLN A 140 20.44 22.54 3.59
CA GLN A 140 20.71 23.34 4.80
C GLN A 140 19.80 22.94 5.98
N VAL A 141 18.57 22.51 5.70
CA VAL A 141 17.63 22.02 6.73
C VAL A 141 17.76 20.52 7.01
N GLY A 142 18.72 19.83 6.39
CA GLY A 142 19.03 18.42 6.62
C GLY A 142 18.34 17.43 5.68
N VAL A 143 17.72 17.90 4.59
CA VAL A 143 17.13 17.03 3.56
C VAL A 143 18.23 16.53 2.63
N SER A 144 18.32 15.22 2.42
CA SER A 144 19.30 14.63 1.52
C SER A 144 18.98 14.96 0.04
N GLY A 145 19.99 14.91 -0.84
CA GLY A 145 19.77 15.17 -2.27
C GLY A 145 18.73 14.23 -2.92
N ARG A 146 18.70 12.95 -2.51
CA ARG A 146 17.67 12.01 -2.97
C ARG A 146 16.27 12.43 -2.52
N LYS A 147 16.10 12.75 -1.23
CA LYS A 147 14.80 13.21 -0.69
C LYS A 147 14.36 14.52 -1.32
N ALA A 148 15.28 15.46 -1.59
CA ALA A 148 14.98 16.68 -2.32
C ALA A 148 14.41 16.36 -3.72
N SER A 149 15.03 15.43 -4.46
CA SER A 149 14.52 15.00 -5.78
C SER A 149 13.13 14.34 -5.70
N TYR A 150 12.83 13.65 -4.60
CA TYR A 150 11.52 13.01 -4.38
C TYR A 150 10.44 14.04 -4.06
N LEU A 151 10.76 15.04 -3.23
CA LEU A 151 9.87 16.14 -2.93
C LEU A 151 9.53 16.95 -4.19
N HIS A 152 10.51 17.27 -5.02
CA HIS A 152 10.29 17.97 -6.29
C HIS A 152 9.50 17.12 -7.29
N ASP A 153 9.73 15.81 -7.35
CA ASP A 153 8.96 14.91 -8.22
C ASP A 153 7.49 14.80 -7.77
N LEU A 154 7.23 14.71 -6.46
CA LEU A 154 5.87 14.77 -5.89
C LEU A 154 5.18 16.10 -6.22
N ALA A 155 5.84 17.22 -5.92
CA ALA A 155 5.30 18.55 -6.16
C ALA A 155 5.09 18.82 -7.66
N GLY A 156 5.98 18.33 -8.53
CA GLY A 156 5.83 18.40 -9.97
C GLY A 156 4.58 17.68 -10.47
N LYS A 157 4.29 16.47 -9.96
CA LYS A 157 3.05 15.74 -10.30
C LYS A 157 1.78 16.46 -9.85
N TYR A 158 1.84 17.20 -8.74
CA TYR A 158 0.74 18.08 -8.32
C TYR A 158 0.56 19.27 -9.26
N ARG A 159 1.66 19.98 -9.59
CA ARG A 159 1.64 21.09 -10.55
C ARG A 159 1.09 20.66 -11.92
N ASP A 160 1.49 19.47 -12.37
CA ASP A 160 1.10 18.93 -13.68
C ASP A 160 -0.30 18.28 -13.64
N ARG A 161 -1.01 18.37 -12.50
CA ARG A 161 -2.37 17.83 -12.25
C ARG A 161 -2.50 16.31 -12.41
N VAL A 162 -1.38 15.58 -12.34
CA VAL A 162 -1.37 14.12 -12.22
C VAL A 162 -1.91 13.69 -10.85
N LEU A 163 -1.64 14.51 -9.83
CA LEU A 163 -2.12 14.33 -8.46
C LEU A 163 -2.79 15.61 -7.95
N SER A 164 -3.79 15.42 -7.10
CA SER A 164 -4.38 16.46 -6.26
C SER A 164 -4.90 15.83 -4.99
N ASP A 165 -5.04 16.62 -3.92
CA ASP A 165 -5.54 16.12 -2.64
C ASP A 165 -6.96 15.53 -2.79
N SER A 166 -7.85 16.19 -3.54
CA SER A 166 -9.18 15.66 -3.83
C SER A 166 -9.12 14.33 -4.58
N SER A 167 -8.34 14.26 -5.67
CA SER A 167 -8.22 13.02 -6.45
C SER A 167 -7.69 11.85 -5.62
N ILE A 168 -6.76 12.10 -4.69
CA ILE A 168 -6.21 11.04 -3.83
C ILE A 168 -7.28 10.51 -2.87
N LEU A 169 -8.13 11.37 -2.32
CA LEU A 169 -9.18 10.96 -1.39
C LEU A 169 -10.27 10.13 -2.09
N GLU A 170 -10.52 10.43 -3.38
CA GLU A 170 -11.54 9.77 -4.21
C GLU A 170 -11.07 8.44 -4.84
N MET A 171 -9.76 8.24 -5.02
CA MET A 171 -9.21 7.02 -5.62
C MET A 171 -9.47 5.78 -4.75
N ASP A 172 -9.77 4.66 -5.43
CA ASP A 172 -9.71 3.34 -4.82
C ASP A 172 -8.26 2.91 -4.50
N ASP A 173 -8.13 1.88 -3.66
CA ASP A 173 -6.84 1.45 -3.13
C ASP A 173 -5.88 0.95 -4.23
N GLU A 174 -6.38 0.33 -5.29
CA GLU A 174 -5.53 -0.13 -6.40
C GLU A 174 -5.02 1.04 -7.25
N ALA A 175 -5.88 2.01 -7.53
CA ALA A 175 -5.52 3.24 -8.23
C ALA A 175 -4.51 4.05 -7.42
N LEU A 176 -4.71 4.19 -6.10
CA LEU A 176 -3.74 4.81 -5.20
C LEU A 176 -2.37 4.13 -5.28
N LEU A 177 -2.35 2.80 -5.23
CA LEU A 177 -1.10 2.05 -5.32
C LEU A 177 -0.39 2.29 -6.65
N ARG A 178 -1.12 2.22 -7.77
CA ARG A 178 -0.55 2.44 -9.11
C ARG A 178 -0.02 3.86 -9.27
N VAL A 179 -0.78 4.88 -8.89
CA VAL A 179 -0.41 6.28 -9.15
C VAL A 179 0.69 6.74 -8.19
N LEU A 180 0.56 6.49 -6.89
CA LEU A 180 1.54 6.97 -5.91
C LEU A 180 2.91 6.29 -6.05
N THR A 181 2.97 5.05 -6.54
CA THR A 181 4.27 4.39 -6.81
C THR A 181 5.02 4.96 -8.02
N THR A 182 4.39 5.82 -8.83
CA THR A 182 5.10 6.58 -9.88
C THR A 182 5.90 7.77 -9.31
N VAL A 183 5.64 8.16 -8.06
CA VAL A 183 6.39 9.21 -7.37
C VAL A 183 7.75 8.63 -6.95
N LYS A 184 8.84 9.30 -7.33
CA LYS A 184 10.19 8.86 -6.95
C LYS A 184 10.31 8.75 -5.43
N GLY A 185 10.81 7.63 -4.96
CA GLY A 185 11.00 7.38 -3.53
C GLY A 185 9.76 6.92 -2.77
N ILE A 186 8.60 6.78 -3.43
CA ILE A 186 7.40 6.18 -2.85
C ILE A 186 7.23 4.78 -3.43
N GLY A 187 7.44 3.76 -2.58
CA GLY A 187 7.21 2.36 -2.94
C GLY A 187 5.89 1.83 -2.39
N VAL A 188 5.53 0.59 -2.77
CA VAL A 188 4.32 -0.12 -2.31
C VAL A 188 4.14 -0.04 -0.80
N TRP A 189 5.20 -0.33 -0.04
CA TRP A 189 5.16 -0.24 1.42
C TRP A 189 4.79 1.17 1.92
N SER A 190 5.37 2.22 1.34
CA SER A 190 5.05 3.60 1.71
C SER A 190 3.59 3.96 1.39
N VAL A 191 3.04 3.45 0.29
CA VAL A 191 1.64 3.65 -0.05
C VAL A 191 0.72 2.94 0.95
N HIS A 192 1.03 1.70 1.35
CA HIS A 192 0.26 1.03 2.41
C HIS A 192 0.29 1.82 3.72
N MET A 193 1.45 2.32 4.14
CA MET A 193 1.54 3.14 5.36
C MET A 193 0.74 4.44 5.22
N PHE A 194 0.78 5.08 4.05
CA PHE A 194 -0.02 6.27 3.77
C PHE A 194 -1.53 5.98 3.82
N MET A 195 -1.99 4.89 3.19
CA MET A 195 -3.40 4.50 3.23
C MET A 195 -3.87 4.19 4.66
N MET A 196 -3.06 3.50 5.47
CA MET A 196 -3.41 3.15 6.84
C MET A 196 -3.41 4.37 7.78
N PHE A 197 -2.36 5.21 7.73
CA PHE A 197 -2.10 6.23 8.76
C PHE A 197 -2.38 7.67 8.33
N SER A 198 -2.68 7.90 7.04
CA SER A 198 -3.06 9.22 6.54
C SER A 198 -4.45 9.21 5.92
N LEU A 199 -4.87 8.11 5.28
CA LEU A 199 -6.24 8.00 4.74
C LEU A 199 -7.17 7.18 5.65
N HIS A 200 -6.62 6.51 6.66
CA HIS A 200 -7.35 5.63 7.58
C HIS A 200 -8.18 4.56 6.86
N ARG A 201 -7.70 4.07 5.72
CA ARG A 201 -8.35 3.00 4.97
C ARG A 201 -8.43 1.76 5.87
N PRO A 202 -9.61 1.19 6.10
CA PRO A 202 -9.80 0.11 7.07
C PRO A 202 -9.24 -1.22 6.58
N ASP A 203 -9.11 -1.42 5.27
CA ASP A 203 -8.85 -2.73 4.67
C ASP A 203 -7.49 -2.88 3.97
N VAL A 204 -6.42 -2.40 4.59
CA VAL A 204 -5.05 -2.52 4.04
C VAL A 204 -4.28 -3.65 4.73
N LEU A 205 -3.72 -4.57 3.94
CA LEU A 205 -2.80 -5.60 4.41
C LEU A 205 -1.41 -5.38 3.80
N PRO A 206 -0.43 -4.87 4.57
CA PRO A 206 0.90 -4.62 4.05
C PRO A 206 1.72 -5.92 3.97
N VAL A 207 1.42 -6.78 3.00
CA VAL A 207 2.03 -8.11 2.82
C VAL A 207 3.55 -8.09 2.63
N GLY A 208 4.15 -6.95 2.29
CA GLY A 208 5.59 -6.74 2.21
C GLY A 208 6.25 -6.28 3.51
N ASP A 209 5.48 -5.92 4.54
CA ASP A 209 6.01 -5.43 5.82
C ASP A 209 6.53 -6.58 6.69
N LEU A 210 7.81 -6.54 7.04
CA LEU A 210 8.44 -7.60 7.83
C LEU A 210 7.86 -7.71 9.25
N GLY A 211 7.47 -6.59 9.86
CA GLY A 211 6.89 -6.56 11.20
C GLY A 211 5.53 -7.24 11.22
N VAL A 212 4.65 -6.91 10.26
CA VAL A 212 3.33 -7.54 10.12
C VAL A 212 3.48 -9.03 9.80
N ARG A 213 4.34 -9.41 8.85
CA ARG A 213 4.59 -10.83 8.53
C ARG A 213 5.08 -11.63 9.72
N LYS A 214 5.99 -11.08 10.53
CA LYS A 214 6.47 -11.73 11.77
C LYS A 214 5.37 -11.83 12.83
N GLY A 215 4.52 -10.82 12.94
CA GLY A 215 3.36 -10.87 13.83
C GLY A 215 2.36 -11.95 13.41
N VAL A 216 2.06 -12.07 12.10
CA VAL A 216 1.20 -13.13 11.56
C VAL A 216 1.82 -14.52 11.80
N GLN A 217 3.12 -14.67 11.53
CA GLN A 217 3.85 -15.90 11.82
C GLN A 217 3.68 -16.31 13.29
N LEU A 218 3.84 -15.35 14.21
CA LEU A 218 3.71 -15.60 15.64
C LEU A 218 2.26 -15.90 16.05
N LEU A 219 1.30 -15.14 15.54
CA LEU A 219 -0.12 -15.27 15.87
C LEU A 219 -0.66 -16.67 15.52
N TYR A 220 -0.29 -17.19 14.34
CA TYR A 220 -0.77 -18.49 13.86
C TYR A 220 0.25 -19.62 14.04
N ASN A 221 1.34 -19.38 14.76
CA ASN A 221 2.41 -20.35 15.02
C ASN A 221 2.94 -21.01 13.71
N LEU A 222 3.14 -20.20 12.67
CA LEU A 222 3.64 -20.67 11.38
C LEU A 222 5.15 -20.98 11.48
N LYS A 223 5.55 -22.11 10.88
CA LYS A 223 6.96 -22.55 10.89
C LYS A 223 7.87 -21.56 10.16
N GLU A 224 7.41 -21.04 9.02
CA GLU A 224 8.14 -20.12 8.16
C GLU A 224 7.47 -18.76 8.12
N LEU A 225 8.23 -17.74 7.70
CA LEU A 225 7.69 -16.40 7.49
C LEU A 225 6.71 -16.41 6.30
N PRO A 226 5.42 -16.11 6.51
CA PRO A 226 4.40 -16.28 5.46
C PRO A 226 4.69 -15.41 4.25
N LYS A 227 4.47 -15.94 3.05
CA LYS A 227 4.61 -15.19 1.79
C LYS A 227 3.36 -14.33 1.53
N ALA A 228 3.43 -13.44 0.54
CA ALA A 228 2.32 -12.53 0.25
C ALA A 228 0.97 -13.23 -0.01
N VAL A 229 0.98 -14.34 -0.77
CA VAL A 229 -0.25 -15.12 -1.05
C VAL A 229 -0.81 -15.73 0.23
N GLU A 230 0.05 -16.33 1.04
CA GLU A 230 -0.34 -16.93 2.33
C GLU A 230 -0.85 -15.88 3.32
N MET A 231 -0.28 -14.67 3.32
CA MET A 231 -0.79 -13.55 4.10
C MET A 231 -2.22 -13.19 3.70
N GLU A 232 -2.52 -13.10 2.40
CA GLU A 232 -3.87 -12.82 1.93
C GLU A 232 -4.86 -13.92 2.34
N GLU A 233 -4.47 -15.18 2.21
CA GLU A 233 -5.32 -16.33 2.60
C GLU A 233 -5.60 -16.37 4.10
N VAL A 234 -4.56 -16.27 4.92
CA VAL A 234 -4.68 -16.40 6.38
C VAL A 234 -5.38 -15.19 7.01
N CYS A 235 -5.19 -14.00 6.45
CA CYS A 235 -5.80 -12.76 6.94
C CYS A 235 -7.14 -12.40 6.26
N GLU A 236 -7.70 -13.24 5.38
CA GLU A 236 -8.97 -12.96 4.69
C GLU A 236 -10.12 -12.68 5.68
N LYS A 237 -10.18 -13.42 6.79
CA LYS A 237 -11.16 -13.26 7.88
C LYS A 237 -11.12 -11.87 8.53
N TRP A 238 -10.01 -11.14 8.42
CA TRP A 238 -9.89 -9.79 8.98
C TRP A 238 -10.65 -8.75 8.16
N LYS A 239 -11.01 -9.03 6.91
CA LYS A 239 -11.79 -8.08 6.08
C LYS A 239 -13.13 -7.75 6.75
N PRO A 240 -13.56 -6.47 6.74
CA PRO A 240 -12.97 -5.34 6.01
C PRO A 240 -11.99 -4.49 6.84
N TYR A 241 -11.39 -5.04 7.90
CA TYR A 241 -10.58 -4.32 8.89
C TYR A 241 -9.12 -4.81 8.96
N ARG A 242 -8.54 -5.21 7.83
CA ARG A 242 -7.15 -5.71 7.75
C ARG A 242 -6.12 -4.71 8.28
N SER A 243 -6.38 -3.40 8.23
CA SER A 243 -5.49 -2.38 8.78
C SER A 243 -5.36 -2.49 10.30
N VAL A 244 -6.45 -2.79 11.00
CA VAL A 244 -6.46 -2.95 12.47
C VAL A 244 -5.78 -4.25 12.86
N GLY A 245 -6.04 -5.35 12.15
CA GLY A 245 -5.32 -6.61 12.34
C GLY A 245 -3.80 -6.43 12.16
N SER A 246 -3.40 -5.76 11.09
CA SER A 246 -1.99 -5.42 10.82
C SER A 246 -1.36 -4.56 11.91
N TRP A 247 -2.11 -3.59 12.46
CA TRP A 247 -1.65 -2.76 13.57
C TRP A 247 -1.32 -3.59 14.81
N TYR A 248 -2.19 -4.54 15.16
CA TYR A 248 -1.94 -5.46 16.28
C TYR A 248 -0.73 -6.35 16.04
N MET A 249 -0.39 -6.68 14.81
CA MET A 249 0.82 -7.47 14.52
C MET A 249 2.09 -6.71 14.89
N TRP A 250 2.15 -5.39 14.63
CA TRP A 250 3.25 -4.57 15.13
C TRP A 250 3.30 -4.52 16.66
N ARG A 251 2.16 -4.29 17.32
CA ARG A 251 2.11 -4.25 18.79
C ARG A 251 2.49 -5.59 19.44
N LEU A 252 2.04 -6.70 18.85
CA LEU A 252 2.39 -8.04 19.30
C LEU A 252 3.92 -8.23 19.25
N MET A 253 4.55 -7.83 18.15
CA MET A 253 6.01 -7.91 18.01
C MET A 253 6.75 -7.01 19.01
N GLU A 254 6.30 -5.78 19.22
CA GLU A 254 6.87 -4.86 20.22
C GLU A 254 6.74 -5.41 21.65
N SER A 255 5.58 -5.98 22.01
CA SER A 255 5.33 -6.55 23.33
C SER A 255 6.28 -7.72 23.65
N LYS A 256 6.61 -8.54 22.64
CA LYS A 256 7.56 -9.65 22.77
C LYS A 256 8.99 -9.15 22.94
N SER A 257 9.39 -8.14 22.17
CA SER A 257 10.70 -7.50 22.32
C SER A 257 10.89 -6.88 23.70
N ASN A 258 9.86 -6.23 24.25
CA ASN A 258 9.92 -5.64 25.59
C ASN A 258 9.98 -6.70 26.70
N LYS A 259 9.25 -7.82 26.58
CA LYS A 259 9.35 -8.94 27.52
C LYS A 259 10.71 -9.65 27.48
N ALA A 260 11.34 -9.74 26.30
CA ALA A 260 12.67 -10.32 26.16
C ALA A 260 13.80 -9.45 26.77
N LEU A 261 13.53 -8.16 27.02
CA LEU A 261 14.46 -7.21 27.65
C LEU A 261 14.25 -7.08 29.16
N ALA A 262 13.21 -7.69 29.74
CA ALA A 262 13.04 -7.73 31.19
C ALA A 262 14.11 -8.65 31.81
N PRO A 263 14.87 -8.19 32.83
CA PRO A 263 15.89 -9.02 33.45
C PRO A 263 15.25 -10.28 34.03
N VAL A 264 15.83 -11.44 33.69
CA VAL A 264 15.49 -12.71 34.36
C VAL A 264 15.83 -12.54 35.83
N GLU A 265 14.81 -12.40 36.68
CA GLU A 265 14.99 -12.49 38.13
C GLU A 265 15.66 -13.84 38.41
N LYS A 266 16.91 -13.80 38.85
CA LYS A 266 17.64 -14.97 39.32
C LYS A 266 16.98 -15.40 40.63
N VAL A 267 16.35 -16.57 40.60
CA VAL A 267 16.02 -17.35 41.81
C VAL A 267 17.32 -17.82 42.47
#